data_AF-A0A1F3TAD6-F1
#
_entry.id   AF-A0A1F3TAD6-F1
#
_cell.length_a   1.000
_cell.length_b   1.000
_cell.length_c   1.000
_cell.angle_alpha   90.00
_cell.angle_beta   90.00
_cell.angle_gamma   90.00
#
_symmetry.space_group_name_H-M   'P 1'
#
loop_
_entity.id
_entity.type
_entity.pdbx_description
1 polymer ?
#
loop_
_entity_poly.entity_id
_entity_poly.type
_entity_poly.pdbx_seq_one_letter_code
_entity_poly.pdbx_strand_id
1 'polypeptide(L)'
;MHVSERKLPSNTAWITKQALNNCSLYIRGEVNHHFEAAHVLSEQYIPLFLFPEEGALPLTKTLVSQFNKPIQLIVPDGNWHQAKKVKMREKGFATIQSVCLKEHYQSIYSLRKEPFMGALCTLEAISYALKEIEGEQTFEYLMKILKTMVYRTDLVRRGYNQLLPL
;
A
#
# COMPACT_ATOMS: atom_id res chain seq x y z
N MET A 1 0.16 5.68 6.79
CA MET A 1 -0.82 4.88 7.54
C MET A 1 -1.61 5.75 8.51
N HIS A 2 -2.92 5.65 8.52
CA HIS A 2 -3.77 6.29 9.54
C HIS A 2 -3.56 5.65 10.93
N VAL A 3 -3.53 6.44 12.00
CA VAL A 3 -3.23 5.98 13.37
C VAL A 3 -4.13 4.82 13.84
N SER A 4 -5.39 4.79 13.39
CA SER A 4 -6.35 3.72 13.73
C SER A 4 -5.93 2.33 13.22
N GLU A 5 -5.15 2.25 12.14
CA GLU A 5 -4.68 0.98 11.58
C GLU A 5 -3.56 0.36 12.43
N ARG A 6 -2.84 1.16 13.23
CA ARG A 6 -1.65 0.73 14.00
C ARG A 6 -1.95 -0.45 14.94
N LYS A 7 -3.14 -0.48 15.54
CA LYS A 7 -3.53 -1.49 16.53
C LYS A 7 -4.19 -2.72 15.90
N LEU A 8 -4.40 -2.73 14.59
CA LEU A 8 -5.10 -3.84 13.95
C LEU A 8 -4.12 -5.01 13.74
N PRO A 9 -4.51 -6.25 14.10
CA PRO A 9 -3.67 -7.43 13.84
C PRO A 9 -3.46 -7.70 12.35
N SER A 10 -4.28 -7.09 11.50
CA SER A 10 -4.21 -7.15 10.04
C SER A 10 -3.56 -5.89 9.43
N ASN A 11 -2.59 -5.31 10.12
CA ASN A 11 -1.89 -4.10 9.68
C ASN A 11 -0.93 -4.43 8.51
N THR A 12 -1.46 -4.33 7.29
CA THR A 12 -0.74 -4.66 6.06
C THR A 12 0.39 -3.68 5.77
N ALA A 13 0.24 -2.39 6.07
CA ALA A 13 1.32 -1.41 5.89
C ALA A 13 2.53 -1.67 6.78
N TRP A 14 2.32 -2.09 8.03
CA TRP A 14 3.43 -2.45 8.92
C TRP A 14 4.16 -3.70 8.42
N ILE A 15 3.42 -4.73 7.98
CA ILE A 15 4.02 -5.93 7.38
C ILE A 15 4.84 -5.58 6.14
N THR A 16 4.30 -4.74 5.25
CA THR A 16 5.05 -4.29 4.06
C THR A 16 6.34 -3.58 4.44
N LYS A 17 6.32 -2.72 5.47
CA LYS A 17 7.53 -2.04 5.96
C LYS A 17 8.61 -3.00 6.47
N GLN A 18 8.21 -4.13 7.08
CA GLN A 18 9.14 -5.17 7.52
C GLN A 18 9.67 -6.02 6.37
N ALA A 19 8.85 -6.23 5.33
CA ALA A 19 9.20 -7.08 4.20
C ALA A 19 10.11 -6.39 3.17
N LEU A 20 10.11 -5.05 3.11
CA LEU A 20 10.85 -4.26 2.12
C LEU A 20 11.95 -3.40 2.75
N ASN A 21 13.14 -3.46 2.17
CA ASN A 21 14.29 -2.66 2.60
C ASN A 21 14.10 -1.17 2.29
N ASN A 22 13.64 -0.83 1.08
CA ASN A 22 13.41 0.54 0.64
C ASN A 22 11.95 0.98 0.83
N CYS A 23 11.47 0.89 2.07
CA CYS A 23 10.12 1.29 2.43
C CYS A 23 10.16 2.10 3.72
N SER A 24 9.43 3.22 3.75
CA SER A 24 9.27 4.06 4.93
C SER A 24 7.80 4.15 5.30
N LEU A 25 7.48 4.10 6.60
CA LEU A 25 6.13 4.13 7.12
C LEU A 25 5.93 5.38 7.97
N TYR A 26 5.01 6.25 7.51
CA TYR A 26 4.65 7.47 8.23
C TYR A 26 3.24 7.33 8.80
N ILE A 27 3.07 7.79 10.05
CA ILE A 27 1.79 7.78 10.76
C ILE A 27 1.10 9.14 10.58
N ARG A 28 -0.21 9.12 10.34
CA ARG A 28 -1.04 10.31 10.21
C ARG A 28 -2.32 10.21 11.05
N GLY A 29 -2.92 11.37 11.35
CA GLY A 29 -4.20 11.46 12.07
C GLY A 29 -4.08 11.41 13.60
N GLU A 30 -2.89 11.66 14.13
CA GLU A 30 -2.68 11.88 15.57
C GLU A 30 -3.14 13.29 15.94
N VAL A 31 -3.79 13.44 17.10
CA VAL A 31 -4.37 14.73 17.54
C VAL A 31 -3.29 15.79 17.78
N ASN A 32 -2.12 15.36 18.26
CA ASN A 32 -1.03 16.25 18.68
C ASN A 32 0.17 16.24 17.73
N HIS A 33 0.03 15.61 16.56
CA HIS A 33 1.11 15.51 15.59
C HIS A 33 0.59 15.78 14.18
N HIS A 34 1.07 16.88 13.59
CA HIS A 34 0.77 17.23 12.22
C HIS A 34 1.69 16.43 11.30
N PHE A 35 1.08 15.55 10.51
CA PHE A 35 1.75 14.92 9.39
C PHE A 35 2.01 15.99 8.32
N GLU A 36 3.21 16.01 7.76
CA GLU A 36 3.57 16.92 6.67
C GLU A 36 4.15 16.11 5.50
N ALA A 37 3.56 16.28 4.32
CA ALA A 37 4.03 15.64 3.09
C ALA A 37 5.51 15.93 2.79
N ALA A 38 6.00 17.12 3.15
CA ALA A 38 7.40 17.51 2.95
C ALA A 38 8.39 16.57 3.65
N HIS A 39 8.01 15.95 4.78
CA HIS A 39 8.85 14.98 5.47
C HIS A 39 8.89 13.60 4.79
N VAL A 40 7.96 13.34 3.87
CA VAL A 40 7.89 12.09 3.11
C VAL A 40 8.66 12.22 1.79
N LEU A 41 8.55 13.36 1.13
CA LEU A 41 9.09 13.57 -0.21
C LEU A 41 10.60 13.76 -0.18
N SER A 42 11.30 13.13 -1.14
CA SER A 42 12.73 13.29 -1.33
C SER A 42 13.02 13.78 -2.74
N GLU A 43 13.90 14.79 -2.87
CA GLU A 43 14.31 15.35 -4.16
C GLU A 43 15.10 14.36 -5.04
N GLN A 44 15.56 13.24 -4.45
CA GLN A 44 16.28 12.18 -5.16
C GLN A 44 15.35 11.29 -6.01
N TYR A 45 14.04 11.37 -5.79
CA TYR A 45 13.05 10.51 -6.43
C TYR A 45 11.98 11.31 -7.18
N ILE A 46 11.33 10.68 -8.16
CA ILE A 46 10.08 11.19 -8.74
C ILE A 46 8.90 10.64 -7.94
N PRO A 47 8.12 11.48 -7.25
CA PRO A 47 7.00 10.99 -6.48
C PRO A 47 5.83 10.61 -7.40
N LEU A 48 5.21 9.45 -7.12
CA LEU A 48 3.98 8.98 -7.75
C LEU A 48 3.01 8.54 -6.67
N PHE A 49 1.73 8.90 -6.78
CA PHE A 49 0.71 8.59 -5.78
C PHE A 49 -0.14 7.40 -6.21
N LEU A 50 -0.04 6.25 -5.54
CA LEU A 50 -0.79 5.05 -5.90
C LEU A 50 -2.24 5.14 -5.41
N PHE A 51 -3.14 5.60 -6.28
CA PHE A 51 -4.57 5.67 -5.98
C PHE A 51 -5.42 5.75 -7.27
N PRO A 52 -6.51 4.97 -7.40
CA PRO A 52 -7.37 5.00 -8.57
C PRO A 52 -8.35 6.18 -8.51
N GLU A 53 -7.88 7.36 -8.87
CA GLU A 53 -8.69 8.56 -9.05
C GLU A 53 -8.77 8.98 -10.53
N GLU A 54 -9.64 9.95 -10.81
CA GLU A 54 -9.74 10.55 -12.14
C GLU A 54 -8.41 11.17 -12.56
N GLY A 55 -7.97 10.87 -13.79
CA GLY A 55 -6.66 11.31 -14.30
C GLY A 55 -5.45 10.50 -13.81
N ALA A 56 -5.66 9.41 -13.05
CA ALA A 56 -4.57 8.50 -12.71
C ALA A 56 -4.05 7.77 -13.96
N LEU A 57 -2.71 7.67 -14.09
CA LEU A 57 -2.06 6.97 -15.20
C LEU A 57 -1.79 5.50 -14.83
N PRO A 58 -1.88 4.55 -15.78
CA PRO A 58 -1.47 3.18 -15.52
C PRO A 58 0.01 3.08 -15.12
N LEU A 59 0.29 2.52 -13.95
CA LEU A 59 1.66 2.25 -13.52
C LEU A 59 2.24 1.11 -14.38
N THR A 60 3.30 1.39 -15.12
CA THR A 60 3.97 0.44 -16.02
C THR A 60 5.47 0.69 -16.05
N LYS A 61 6.28 -0.31 -16.46
CA LYS A 61 7.71 -0.10 -16.72
C LYS A 61 7.97 1.03 -17.70
N THR A 62 7.17 1.11 -18.76
CA THR A 62 7.28 2.16 -19.78
C THR A 62 7.11 3.55 -19.17
N LEU A 63 6.08 3.76 -18.33
CA LEU A 63 5.90 5.03 -17.63
C LEU A 63 7.12 5.37 -16.76
N VAL A 64 7.58 4.41 -15.95
CA VAL A 64 8.69 4.63 -15.02
C VAL A 64 10.00 4.93 -15.76
N SER A 65 10.24 4.29 -16.92
CA SER A 65 11.44 4.51 -17.74
C SER A 65 11.55 5.91 -18.37
N GLN A 66 10.48 6.71 -18.35
CA GLN A 66 10.51 8.10 -18.83
C GLN A 66 11.20 9.05 -17.85
N PHE A 67 11.35 8.65 -16.59
CA PHE A 67 11.96 9.48 -15.57
C PHE A 67 13.48 9.32 -15.51
N ASN A 68 14.18 10.43 -15.27
CA ASN A 68 15.64 10.45 -15.10
C ASN A 68 16.10 10.13 -13.68
N LYS A 69 15.16 9.86 -12.76
CA LYS A 69 15.37 9.52 -11.36
C LYS A 69 14.51 8.31 -11.00
N PRO A 70 14.90 7.50 -10.00
CA PRO A 70 14.04 6.45 -9.47
C PRO A 70 12.72 7.03 -8.96
N ILE A 71 11.65 6.23 -8.97
CA ILE A 71 10.36 6.68 -8.45
C ILE A 71 10.26 6.48 -6.94
N GLN A 72 9.47 7.33 -6.28
CA GLN A 72 9.00 7.16 -4.91
C GLN A 72 7.49 6.92 -4.96
N LEU A 73 7.07 5.69 -4.71
CA LEU A 73 5.67 5.32 -4.70
C LEU A 73 5.03 5.65 -3.34
N ILE A 74 4.11 6.61 -3.34
CA ILE A 74 3.38 7.06 -2.15
C ILE A 74 2.07 6.28 -2.09
N VAL A 75 1.88 5.53 -1.01
CA VAL A 75 0.72 4.65 -0.83
C VAL A 75 -0.10 5.09 0.38
N PRO A 76 -1.32 5.62 0.19
CA PRO A 76 -2.17 6.04 1.29
C PRO A 76 -2.78 4.83 2.01
N ASP A 77 -2.27 4.53 3.19
CA ASP A 77 -2.80 3.45 4.03
C ASP A 77 -3.87 3.93 5.02
N GLY A 78 -5.04 3.29 4.98
CA GLY A 78 -6.24 3.56 5.76
C GLY A 78 -7.47 3.00 5.03
N ASN A 79 -8.67 3.23 5.56
CA ASN A 79 -9.87 2.89 4.79
C ASN A 79 -9.98 3.74 3.52
N TRP A 80 -10.75 3.30 2.52
CA TRP A 80 -10.88 3.98 1.23
C TRP A 80 -11.28 5.46 1.34
N HIS A 81 -12.19 5.81 2.25
CA HIS A 81 -12.57 7.21 2.48
C HIS A 81 -11.42 8.05 3.05
N GLN A 82 -10.60 7.47 3.94
CA GLN A 82 -9.41 8.11 4.49
C GLN A 82 -8.31 8.24 3.45
N ALA A 83 -8.06 7.18 2.67
CA ALA A 83 -7.04 7.12 1.63
C ALA A 83 -7.29 8.16 0.52
N LYS A 84 -8.53 8.22 0.02
CA LYS A 84 -8.96 9.23 -0.97
C LYS A 84 -8.67 10.66 -0.52
N LYS A 85 -8.83 10.93 0.77
CA LYS A 85 -8.64 12.28 1.34
C LYS A 85 -7.18 12.65 1.57
N VAL A 86 -6.24 11.70 1.56
CA VAL A 86 -4.81 11.97 1.83
C VAL A 86 -4.27 12.98 0.82
N LYS A 87 -4.44 12.70 -0.48
CA LYS A 87 -3.89 13.55 -1.54
C LYS A 87 -4.46 14.97 -1.49
N MET A 88 -5.76 15.11 -1.22
CA MET A 88 -6.43 16.41 -1.16
C MET A 88 -6.07 17.24 0.07
N ARG A 89 -5.80 16.60 1.22
CA ARG A 89 -5.58 17.30 2.49
C ARG A 89 -4.14 17.73 2.69
N GLU A 90 -3.21 16.98 2.11
CA GLU A 90 -1.78 17.22 2.27
C GLU A 90 -1.26 18.05 1.10
N LYS A 91 -0.93 19.32 1.34
CA LYS A 91 -0.55 20.28 0.27
C LYS A 91 0.55 19.74 -0.65
N GLY A 92 1.54 19.05 -0.11
CA GLY A 92 2.64 18.47 -0.89
C GLY A 92 2.24 17.29 -1.78
N PHE A 93 1.09 16.65 -1.52
CA PHE A 93 0.60 15.52 -2.33
C PHE A 93 -0.40 15.93 -3.41
N ALA A 94 -1.07 17.07 -3.25
CA ALA A 94 -2.13 17.51 -4.15
C ALA A 94 -1.69 17.61 -5.62
N THR A 95 -0.43 17.98 -5.88
CA THR A 95 0.14 18.17 -7.23
C THR A 95 0.82 16.93 -7.79
N ILE A 96 0.92 15.83 -7.02
CA ILE A 96 1.65 14.63 -7.44
C ILE A 96 0.82 13.86 -8.46
N GLN A 97 1.44 13.34 -9.52
CA GLN A 97 0.75 12.47 -10.49
C GLN A 97 0.25 11.21 -9.79
N SER A 98 -1.06 10.94 -9.92
CA SER A 98 -1.62 9.68 -9.45
C SER A 98 -1.36 8.57 -10.47
N VAL A 99 -1.10 7.39 -9.96
CA VAL A 99 -0.97 6.17 -10.75
C VAL A 99 -1.91 5.10 -10.22
N CYS A 100 -2.37 4.24 -11.12
CA CYS A 100 -3.26 3.13 -10.79
C CYS A 100 -2.71 1.82 -11.37
N LEU A 101 -3.15 0.70 -10.81
CA LEU A 101 -2.87 -0.61 -11.37
C LEU A 101 -3.70 -0.78 -12.65
N LYS A 102 -3.12 -1.45 -13.65
CA LYS A 102 -3.74 -1.64 -14.96
C LYS A 102 -4.95 -2.58 -14.91
N GLU A 103 -4.89 -3.58 -14.05
CA GLU A 103 -5.90 -4.63 -13.94
C GLU A 103 -6.69 -4.50 -12.64
N HIS A 104 -7.96 -4.92 -12.71
CA HIS A 104 -8.76 -5.15 -11.52
C HIS A 104 -8.44 -6.53 -10.95
N TYR A 105 -7.50 -6.58 -10.02
CA TYR A 105 -7.13 -7.83 -9.37
C TYR A 105 -8.18 -8.25 -8.34
N GLN A 106 -8.39 -9.56 -8.22
CA GLN A 106 -9.20 -10.12 -7.14
C GLN A 106 -8.38 -10.19 -5.86
N SER A 107 -8.84 -9.52 -4.81
CA SER A 107 -8.20 -9.58 -3.50
C SER A 107 -8.30 -10.99 -2.91
N ILE A 108 -7.19 -11.47 -2.34
CA ILE A 108 -7.12 -12.67 -1.50
C ILE A 108 -7.22 -12.32 -0.01
N TYR A 109 -7.27 -11.04 0.32
CA TYR A 109 -7.35 -10.55 1.68
C TYR A 109 -8.78 -10.65 2.21
N SER A 110 -9.09 -11.72 2.93
CA SER A 110 -10.42 -12.02 3.47
C SER A 110 -10.69 -11.48 4.88
N LEU A 111 -9.73 -10.79 5.49
CA LEU A 111 -9.82 -10.41 6.91
C LEU A 111 -10.74 -9.21 7.17
N ARG A 112 -11.09 -8.45 6.14
CA ARG A 112 -12.06 -7.35 6.18
C ARG A 112 -12.94 -7.42 4.94
N LYS A 113 -14.15 -6.86 5.04
CA LYS A 113 -15.04 -6.75 3.88
C LYS A 113 -14.55 -5.64 2.97
N GLU A 114 -14.27 -5.99 1.72
CA GLU A 114 -13.92 -5.02 0.69
C GLU A 114 -15.13 -4.14 0.34
N PRO A 115 -14.94 -2.82 0.15
CA PRO A 115 -16.06 -1.92 -0.13
C PRO A 115 -16.60 -2.04 -1.56
N PHE A 116 -15.81 -2.57 -2.50
CA PHE A 116 -16.21 -2.83 -3.88
C PHE A 116 -15.30 -3.89 -4.52
N MET A 117 -15.73 -4.43 -5.67
CA MET A 117 -14.96 -5.43 -6.41
C MET A 117 -13.63 -4.86 -6.89
N GLY A 118 -12.54 -5.57 -6.65
CA GLY A 118 -11.20 -5.13 -7.03
C GLY A 118 -10.54 -4.15 -6.05
N ALA A 119 -11.18 -3.86 -4.91
CA ALA A 119 -10.50 -3.19 -3.82
C ALA A 119 -9.45 -4.13 -3.20
N LEU A 120 -8.23 -3.62 -3.10
CA LEU A 120 -7.06 -4.33 -2.60
C LEU A 120 -6.65 -3.78 -1.24
N CYS A 121 -6.11 -4.63 -0.38
CA CYS A 121 -5.41 -4.14 0.80
C CYS A 121 -4.06 -3.50 0.40
N THR A 122 -3.49 -2.67 1.29
CA THR A 122 -2.24 -1.94 1.04
C THR A 122 -1.09 -2.82 0.56
N LEU A 123 -0.92 -4.01 1.15
CA LEU A 123 0.15 -4.92 0.78
C LEU A 123 -0.08 -5.53 -0.61
N GLU A 124 -1.32 -5.88 -0.98
CA GLU A 124 -1.64 -6.32 -2.34
C GLU A 124 -1.37 -5.22 -3.36
N ALA A 125 -1.86 -4.00 -3.09
CA ALA A 125 -1.66 -2.87 -3.99
C ALA A 125 -0.17 -2.60 -4.24
N ILE A 126 0.67 -2.66 -3.20
CA ILE A 126 2.12 -2.54 -3.32
C ILE A 126 2.72 -3.73 -4.08
N SER A 127 2.27 -4.96 -3.80
CA SER A 127 2.80 -6.15 -4.46
C SER A 127 2.56 -6.11 -5.96
N TYR A 128 1.33 -5.79 -6.39
CA TYR A 128 1.00 -5.65 -7.81
C TYR A 128 1.70 -4.45 -8.44
N ALA A 129 1.86 -3.33 -7.73
CA ALA A 129 2.64 -2.20 -8.24
C ALA A 129 4.08 -2.61 -8.53
N LEU A 130 4.75 -3.31 -7.60
CA LEU A 130 6.11 -3.82 -7.77
C LEU A 130 6.19 -4.89 -8.86
N LYS A 131 5.16 -5.73 -9.01
CA LYS A 131 5.06 -6.66 -10.15
C LYS A 131 5.17 -5.92 -11.48
N GLU A 132 4.39 -4.85 -11.64
CA GLU A 132 4.35 -4.08 -12.87
C GLU A 132 5.69 -3.40 -13.17
N ILE A 133 6.42 -2.90 -12.15
CA ILE A 133 7.62 -2.08 -12.38
C ILE A 133 8.96 -2.83 -12.23
N GLU A 134 9.01 -3.87 -11.41
CA GLU A 134 10.22 -4.65 -11.09
C GLU A 134 10.13 -6.10 -11.58
N GLY A 135 8.93 -6.69 -11.61
CA GLY A 135 8.70 -8.08 -12.05
C GLY A 135 8.21 -9.01 -10.94
N GLU A 136 8.15 -10.31 -11.22
CA GLU A 136 7.43 -11.29 -10.39
C GLU A 136 8.08 -11.58 -9.03
N GLN A 137 9.42 -11.50 -8.92
CA GLN A 137 10.13 -11.99 -7.73
C GLN A 137 9.67 -11.33 -6.43
N THR A 138 9.63 -9.99 -6.40
CA THR A 138 9.19 -9.23 -5.21
C THR A 138 7.69 -9.43 -4.95
N PHE A 139 6.89 -9.53 -6.01
CA PHE A 139 5.46 -9.82 -5.92
C PHE A 139 5.20 -11.18 -5.27
N GLU A 140 5.83 -12.25 -5.74
CA GLU A 140 5.67 -13.60 -5.20
C GLU A 140 6.05 -13.67 -3.72
N TYR A 141 7.14 -12.99 -3.35
CA TYR A 141 7.59 -12.90 -1.96
C TYR A 141 6.55 -12.22 -1.06
N LEU A 142 6.07 -11.03 -1.44
CA LEU A 142 5.07 -10.29 -0.66
C LEU A 142 3.72 -11.03 -0.60
N MET A 143 3.28 -11.61 -1.71
CA MET A 143 2.04 -12.40 -1.76
C MET A 143 2.12 -13.66 -0.90
N LYS A 144 3.29 -14.30 -0.79
CA LYS A 144 3.51 -15.41 0.15
C LYS A 144 3.31 -14.95 1.60
N ILE A 145 3.91 -13.82 1.99
CA ILE A 145 3.74 -13.23 3.33
C ILE A 145 2.27 -12.93 3.61
N LEU A 146 1.56 -12.33 2.66
CA LEU A 146 0.13 -12.04 2.79
C LEU A 146 -0.69 -13.31 3.02
N LYS A 147 -0.50 -14.34 2.18
CA LYS A 147 -1.21 -15.61 2.31
C LYS A 147 -0.99 -16.23 3.68
N THR A 148 0.24 -16.26 4.18
CA THR A 148 0.55 -16.77 5.51
C THR A 148 -0.13 -15.96 6.62
N MET A 149 -0.11 -14.62 6.53
CA MET A 149 -0.75 -13.76 7.53
C MET A 149 -2.27 -13.94 7.55
N VAL A 150 -2.91 -13.95 6.37
CA VAL A 150 -4.36 -14.16 6.24
C VAL A 150 -4.75 -15.53 6.82
N TYR A 151 -4.04 -16.59 6.42
CA TYR A 151 -4.27 -17.94 6.91
C TYR A 151 -4.16 -18.04 8.44
N ARG A 152 -3.06 -17.54 9.03
CA ARG A 152 -2.85 -17.57 10.48
C ARG A 152 -3.90 -16.77 11.24
N THR A 153 -4.28 -15.61 10.71
CA THR A 153 -5.31 -14.78 11.35
C THR A 153 -6.68 -15.45 11.30
N ASP A 154 -7.00 -16.13 10.20
CA ASP A 154 -8.26 -16.88 10.06
C ASP A 154 -8.31 -18.08 11.02
N LEU A 155 -7.19 -18.81 11.17
CA LEU A 155 -7.08 -19.89 12.16
C LEU A 155 -7.39 -19.40 13.58
N VAL A 156 -6.77 -18.29 14.00
CA VAL A 156 -7.01 -17.68 15.32
C VAL A 156 -8.46 -17.25 15.47
N ARG A 157 -9.06 -16.63 14.45
CA ARG A 157 -10.49 -16.24 14.46
C ARG A 157 -11.43 -17.43 14.60
N ARG A 158 -11.04 -18.60 14.08
CA ARG A 158 -11.78 -19.87 14.19
C ARG A 158 -11.47 -20.65 15.47
N GLY A 159 -10.61 -20.13 16.35
CA GLY A 159 -10.26 -20.76 17.64
C GLY A 159 -9.14 -21.81 17.57
N TYR A 160 -8.43 -21.92 16.44
CA TYR A 160 -7.25 -22.78 16.33
C TYR A 160 -6.01 -22.05 16.88
N ASN A 161 -5.65 -22.36 18.13
CA ASN A 161 -4.52 -21.73 18.83
C ASN A 161 -3.15 -22.42 18.60
N GLN A 162 -3.10 -23.49 17.80
CA GLN A 162 -1.84 -24.15 17.44
C GLN A 162 -1.34 -23.61 16.09
N LEU A 163 -0.18 -22.94 16.10
CA LEU A 163 0.53 -22.51 14.90
C LEU A 163 1.03 -23.76 14.17
N LEU A 164 0.36 -24.15 13.08
CA LEU A 164 0.88 -25.19 12.20
C LEU A 164 2.21 -24.71 11.58
N PRO A 165 3.27 -25.54 11.57
CA PRO A 165 4.53 -25.18 10.92
C PRO A 165 4.34 -25.09 9.40
N LEU A 166 5.10 -24.18 8.79
CA LEU A 166 5.14 -23.97 7.33
C LEU A 166 5.98 -25.03 6.64
#